data_AF-A0AAC8VHJ8-F1
#
_entry.id   AF-A0AAC8VHJ8-F1
#
_cell.length_a   1.000
_cell.length_b   1.000
_cell.length_c   1.000
_cell.angle_alpha   90.00
_cell.angle_beta   90.00
_cell.angle_gamma   90.00
#
_symmetry.space_group_name_H-M   'P 1'
#
loop_
_entity.id
_entity.type
_entity.pdbx_description
1 polymer ?
#
loop_
_entity_poly.entity_id
_entity_poly.type
_entity_poly.pdbx_seq_one_letter_code
_entity_poly.pdbx_strand_id
1 'polypeptide(L)' 'MKLLIYQTLSHNPHLNLAFESYLLDTAQADAHILYLWQNSSVIVIGRSQNPWLECHTENNDSR' A
#
# COMPACT_ATOMS: atom_id res chain seq x y z
N MET A 1 23.51 -5.82 -9.75
CA MET A 1 22.47 -5.41 -8.80
C MET A 1 22.18 -3.92 -8.88
N LYS A 2 21.05 -3.56 -9.47
CA LYS A 2 20.61 -2.17 -9.70
C LYS A 2 19.63 -1.73 -8.61
N LEU A 3 19.79 -0.52 -8.08
CA LEU A 3 18.79 0.09 -7.20
C LEU A 3 17.82 0.94 -8.03
N LEU A 4 16.52 0.67 -7.89
CA LEU A 4 15.43 1.44 -8.46
C LEU A 4 14.68 2.15 -7.34
N ILE A 5 14.45 3.45 -7.49
CA ILE A 5 13.74 4.26 -6.51
C ILE A 5 12.50 4.84 -7.19
N TYR A 6 11.33 4.55 -6.61
CA TYR A 6 10.04 5.07 -7.06
C TYR A 6 9.41 5.92 -5.96
N GLN A 7 8.74 7.00 -6.37
CA GLN A 7 7.92 7.81 -5.50
C GLN A 7 6.60 8.12 -6.21
N THR A 8 5.49 7.93 -5.51
CA THR A 8 4.17 8.39 -5.97
C THR A 8 3.80 9.71 -5.31
N LEU A 9 3.03 10.54 -6.01
CA LEU A 9 2.40 11.74 -5.46
C LEU A 9 0.93 11.49 -5.07
N SER A 10 0.39 10.31 -5.40
CA SER A 10 -0.96 9.92 -5.04
C SER A 10 -1.05 9.59 -3.55
N HIS A 11 -2.11 10.07 -2.92
CA HIS A 11 -2.49 9.70 -1.56
C HIS A 11 -3.64 8.68 -1.52
N ASN A 12 -4.04 8.15 -2.68
CA ASN A 12 -5.07 7.11 -2.77
C ASN A 12 -4.47 5.73 -2.41
N PRO A 13 -4.92 5.09 -1.31
CA PRO A 13 -4.36 3.82 -0.86
C PRO A 13 -4.53 2.68 -1.85
N HIS A 14 -5.63 2.63 -2.61
CA HIS A 14 -5.84 1.59 -3.61
C HIS A 14 -4.84 1.68 -4.75
N LEU A 15 -4.54 2.90 -5.21
CA LEU A 15 -3.56 3.12 -6.28
C LEU A 15 -2.16 2.73 -5.81
N ASN A 16 -1.81 3.10 -4.58
CA ASN A 16 -0.48 2.83 -4.05
C ASN A 16 -0.25 1.33 -3.80
N LEU A 17 -1.25 0.61 -3.26
CA LEU A 17 -1.19 -0.85 -3.09
C LEU A 17 -1.18 -1.59 -4.45
N ALA A 18 -1.93 -1.10 -5.44
CA ALA A 18 -1.91 -1.66 -6.78
C ALA A 18 -0.53 -1.49 -7.43
N PHE A 19 0.09 -0.33 -7.27
CA PHE A 19 1.43 -0.07 -7.79
C PHE A 19 2.51 -0.87 -7.05
N GLU A 20 2.41 -1.01 -5.72
CA GLU A 20 3.28 -1.89 -4.93
C GLU A 20 3.22 -3.34 -5.45
N SER A 21 2.00 -3.86 -5.66
CA SER A 21 1.79 -5.22 -6.19
C SER A 21 2.39 -5.37 -7.60
N TYR A 22 2.18 -4.39 -8.48
CA TYR A 22 2.78 -4.37 -9.81
C TYR A 22 4.32 -4.38 -9.76
N LEU A 23 4.93 -3.57 -8.89
CA LEU A 23 6.38 -3.54 -8.72
C LEU A 23 6.92 -4.88 -8.22
N LEU A 24 6.20 -5.55 -7.33
CA LEU A 24 6.57 -6.88 -6.83
C LEU A 24 6.47 -7.94 -7.93
N ASP A 25 5.38 -7.95 -8.69
CA ASP A 25 5.14 -8.92 -9.77
C ASP A 25 6.10 -8.75 -10.96
N THR A 26 6.57 -7.53 -11.20
CA THR A 26 7.44 -7.19 -12.35
C THR A 26 8.90 -6.94 -11.97
N ALA A 27 9.27 -7.19 -10.71
CA ALA A 27 10.62 -7.00 -10.22
C ALA A 27 11.64 -7.83 -11.03
N GLN A 28 12.67 -7.16 -11.54
CA GLN A 28 13.77 -7.84 -12.22
C GLN A 28 14.65 -8.56 -11.19
N ALA A 29 15.13 -9.76 -11.52
CA ALA A 29 15.93 -10.59 -10.61
C ALA A 29 17.24 -9.93 -10.10
N ASP A 30 17.81 -8.97 -10.86
CA ASP A 30 19.01 -8.22 -10.46
C ASP A 30 18.69 -6.78 -9.98
N ALA A 31 17.49 -6.55 -9.46
CA ALA A 31 17.06 -5.24 -8.97
C ALA A 31 16.65 -5.25 -7.49
N HIS A 32 16.99 -4.18 -6.79
CA HIS A 32 16.38 -3.79 -5.52
C HIS A 32 15.48 -2.58 -5.75
N ILE A 33 14.30 -2.59 -5.13
CA ILE A 33 13.28 -1.54 -5.28
C ILE A 33 13.06 -0.87 -3.93
N LEU A 34 13.18 0.46 -3.90
CA LEU A 34 12.67 1.30 -2.81
C LEU A 34 11.46 2.06 -3.35
N TYR A 35 10.30 1.86 -2.74
CA TYR A 35 9.07 2.57 -3.09
C TYR A 35 8.63 3.46 -1.92
N LEU A 36 8.62 4.78 -2.13
CA LEU A 36 8.17 5.78 -1.17
C LEU A 36 6.75 6.23 -1.53
N TRP A 37 5.82 6.11 -0.57
CA TRP A 37 4.42 6.45 -0.75
C TRP A 37 3.75 6.81 0.57
N GLN A 38 2.61 7.50 0.47
CA GLN A 38 1.78 7.91 1.60
C GLN A 38 0.31 7.80 1.23
N ASN A 39 -0.57 7.59 2.21
CA ASN A 39 -2.02 7.57 2.03
C ASN A 39 -2.66 8.74 2.76
N SER A 40 -3.80 9.23 2.25
CA SER A 40 -4.73 10.03 3.03
C SER A 40 -5.33 9.19 4.17
N SER A 41 -6.06 9.81 5.10
CA SER A 41 -6.64 9.13 6.27
C SER A 41 -7.35 7.83 5.90
N VAL A 42 -6.75 6.69 6.24
CA VAL A 42 -7.25 5.36 5.94
C VAL A 42 -6.75 4.36 6.98
N ILE A 43 -7.49 3.28 7.18
CA ILE A 43 -7.03 2.10 7.89
C ILE A 43 -6.66 1.03 6.86
N VAL A 44 -5.40 0.59 6.85
CA VAL A 44 -4.95 -0.54 6.03
C VAL A 44 -4.91 -1.78 6.91
N ILE A 45 -5.56 -2.85 6.46
CA ILE A 45 -5.59 -4.14 7.14
C ILE A 45 -4.84 -5.19 6.33
N GLY A 46 -4.23 -6.16 7.00
CA GLY A 46 -3.60 -7.31 6.38
C GLY A 46 -4.61 -8.31 5.84
N ARG A 47 -4.22 -9.11 4.84
CA ARG A 47 -5.06 -10.09 4.14
C ARG A 47 -5.83 -11.06 5.05
N SER A 48 -5.26 -11.38 6.22
CA SER A 48 -5.83 -12.37 7.14
C SER A 48 -6.36 -11.75 8.44
N GLN A 49 -6.60 -10.43 8.47
CA GLN A 49 -7.16 -9.73 9.64
C GLN A 49 -8.67 -9.53 9.50
N ASN A 50 -9.38 -9.55 10.63
CA ASN A 50 -10.81 -9.25 10.70
C ASN A 50 -11.00 -7.75 11.07
N PRO A 51 -11.44 -6.88 10.14
CA PRO A 51 -11.56 -5.46 10.41
C PRO A 51 -12.58 -5.10 11.51
N TRP A 52 -13.62 -5.90 11.73
CA TRP A 52 -14.60 -5.62 12.80
C TRP A 52 -14.05 -5.88 14.21
N LEU A 53 -13.04 -6.74 14.34
CA LEU A 53 -12.39 -7.02 15.62
C LEU A 53 -11.17 -6.13 15.86
N GLU A 54 -10.48 -5.74 14.79
CA GLU A 54 -9.21 -5.01 14.87
C GLU A 54 -9.40 -3.49 14.80
N CYS A 55 -10.54 -3.02 14.29
CA CYS A 55 -10.78 -1.61 14.00
C CYS A 55 -12.16 -1.15 14.46
N HIS A 56 -12.23 0.10 14.92
CA HIS A 56 -13.49 0.77 15.25
C HIS A 56 -14.25 1.17 13.97
N THR A 57 -14.81 0.18 13.29
CA THR A 57 -15.50 0.32 11.99
C THR A 57 -16.77 1.17 12.07
N GLU A 58 -17.51 1.08 13.18
CA GLU A 58 -18.77 1.82 13.41
C GLU A 58 -18.61 3.35 13.31
N ASN A 59 -17.44 3.87 13.69
CA ASN A 59 -17.12 5.31 13.62
C ASN A 59 -16.56 5.75 12.26
N ASN A 60 -16.20 4.81 11.38
CA ASN A 60 -15.67 5.11 10.06
C ASN A 60 -16.75 5.14 8.97
N ASP A 61 -17.84 4.39 9.13
CA ASP A 61 -18.97 4.42 8.20
C ASP A 61 -19.84 5.69 8.35
N SER A 62 -19.61 6.46 9.42
CA SER A 62 -20.33 7.69 9.76
C SER A 62 -19.55 8.99 9.48
N ARG A 63 -18.37 8.89 8.84
CA ARG A 63 -17.64 10.02 8.24
C ARG A 63 -17.80 10.03 6.73
#